data_AF-A0A7S3WVJ7-F1
#
_entry.id   AF-A0A7S3WVJ7-F1
#
_cell.length_a   1.000
_cell.length_b   1.000
_cell.length_c   1.000
_cell.angle_alpha   90.00
_cell.angle_beta   90.00
_cell.angle_gamma   90.00
#
_symmetry.space_group_name_H-M   'P 1'
#
loop_
_entity.id
_entity.type
_entity.pdbx_description
1 polymer ?
#
loop_
_entity_poly.entity_id
_entity_poly.type
_entity_poly.pdbx_seq_one_letter_code
_entity_poly.pdbx_strand_id
1 'polypeptide(L)'
;ADVAGADLLTRTPEICAWLKSLLPTLPSPVTIGTYTYLDGELNVRVSLACDAICSRIATKGSGVTLAFVQTPSQAFVLPQAAVDAADAAYTSSYLQYLGYERNARPAVKTAEGEPPRYVHNGYVVVQGPNYALAKAINLWRTVLARNRDGLRVSTNVAPACRTASMQHGNKNARLVSAALSGMGNFAPMLAFDAQTVSALMAAMLVHDVRNPHAPANPEVPLSHPWDLFSCQAFHGGSFRVGVKPQALSRLFGLTGFVWPSNPRPTLKSDATHSSLSSRGSVA
;
A
#
# COMPACT_ATOMS: atom_id res chain seq x y z
N ALA A 1 26.22 4.70 14.43
CA ALA A 1 25.54 3.62 15.16
C ALA A 1 25.95 2.34 14.46
N ASP A 2 26.66 1.45 15.15
CA ASP A 2 27.33 0.31 14.52
C ASP A 2 26.51 -0.99 14.63
N VAL A 3 25.36 -1.15 13.96
CA VAL A 3 24.04 -0.73 14.44
C VAL A 3 23.38 -1.95 15.11
N ALA A 4 22.65 -1.76 16.22
CA ALA A 4 21.76 -2.78 16.77
C ALA A 4 20.74 -3.26 15.71
N GLY A 5 20.57 -4.58 15.59
CA GLY A 5 19.64 -5.20 14.64
C GLY A 5 19.89 -6.69 14.43
N ALA A 6 18.91 -7.37 13.85
CA ALA A 6 19.02 -8.79 13.47
C ALA A 6 18.61 -8.96 12.01
N ASP A 7 19.25 -9.92 11.34
CA ASP A 7 19.02 -10.19 9.93
C ASP A 7 17.85 -11.18 9.78
N LEU A 8 16.76 -10.72 9.18
CA LEU A 8 15.56 -11.54 8.97
C LEU A 8 15.80 -12.75 8.07
N LEU A 9 16.78 -12.72 7.17
CA LEU A 9 17.07 -13.82 6.23
C LEU A 9 17.92 -14.91 6.87
N THR A 10 18.84 -14.53 7.76
CA THR A 10 19.81 -15.47 8.35
C THR A 10 19.50 -15.83 9.80
N ARG A 11 18.69 -15.03 10.50
CA ARG A 11 18.35 -15.20 11.93
C ARG A 11 16.85 -15.27 12.21
N THR A 12 16.05 -15.76 11.25
CA THR A 12 14.58 -15.83 11.40
C THR A 12 14.14 -16.60 12.65
N PRO A 13 14.68 -17.81 12.96
CA PRO A 13 14.28 -18.56 14.15
C PRO A 13 14.67 -17.86 15.45
N GLU A 14 15.85 -17.26 15.52
CA GLU A 14 16.37 -16.55 16.69
C GLU A 14 15.56 -15.30 16.98
N ILE A 15 15.21 -14.52 15.95
CA ILE A 15 14.31 -13.37 16.07
C ILE A 15 12.94 -13.83 16.59
N CYS A 16 12.40 -14.93 16.06
CA CYS A 16 11.13 -15.47 16.53
C CYS A 16 11.20 -15.89 18.01
N ALA A 17 12.26 -16.58 18.43
CA ALA A 17 12.45 -17.02 19.81
C ALA A 17 12.60 -15.82 20.75
N TRP A 18 13.39 -14.82 20.36
CA TRP A 18 13.55 -13.57 21.09
C TRP A 18 12.22 -12.84 21.25
N LEU A 19 11.45 -12.66 20.17
CA LEU A 19 10.13 -12.03 20.24
C LEU A 19 9.17 -12.80 21.15
N LYS A 20 9.17 -14.14 21.12
CA LYS A 20 8.35 -14.95 22.04
C LYS A 20 8.71 -14.73 23.52
N SER A 21 10.00 -14.51 23.81
CA SER A 21 10.46 -14.21 25.17
C SER A 21 10.14 -12.78 25.60
N LEU A 22 10.19 -11.84 24.67
CA LEU A 22 10.01 -10.41 24.92
C LEU A 22 8.55 -9.99 25.02
N LEU A 23 7.68 -10.48 24.13
CA LEU A 23 6.30 -10.00 24.03
C LEU A 23 5.52 -10.11 25.36
N PRO A 24 5.65 -11.18 26.17
CA PRO A 24 4.99 -11.27 27.47
C PRO A 24 5.48 -10.24 28.50
N THR A 25 6.67 -9.64 28.32
CA THR A 25 7.22 -8.65 29.25
C THR A 25 6.81 -7.22 28.90
N LEU A 26 6.15 -7.00 27.77
CA LEU A 26 5.72 -5.69 27.31
C LEU A 26 4.27 -5.39 27.74
N PRO A 27 3.90 -4.11 27.92
CA PRO A 27 2.51 -3.74 28.10
C PRO A 27 1.65 -4.17 26.90
N SER A 28 0.60 -4.94 27.16
CA SER A 28 -0.35 -5.41 26.14
C SER A 28 -1.45 -4.37 25.87
N PRO A 29 -1.94 -4.22 24.62
CA PRO A 29 -1.53 -4.96 23.43
C PRO A 29 -0.25 -4.41 22.77
N VAL A 30 0.52 -5.30 22.13
CA VAL A 30 1.74 -4.94 21.38
C VAL A 30 1.46 -4.96 19.88
N THR A 31 1.90 -3.93 19.15
CA THR A 31 1.77 -3.88 17.68
C THR A 31 3.10 -4.19 17.00
N ILE A 32 3.09 -5.13 16.07
CA ILE A 32 4.27 -5.54 15.29
C ILE A 32 4.07 -5.19 13.82
N GLY A 33 4.86 -4.23 13.34
CA GLY A 33 4.85 -3.78 11.96
C GLY A 33 5.80 -4.57 11.06
N THR A 34 5.36 -4.88 9.84
CA THR A 34 6.20 -5.48 8.80
C THR A 34 6.32 -4.53 7.60
N TYR A 35 7.47 -3.85 7.53
CA TYR A 35 7.74 -2.82 6.52
C TYR A 35 8.99 -3.15 5.70
N THR A 36 9.14 -4.43 5.34
CA THR A 36 10.31 -4.92 4.62
C THR A 36 10.14 -4.79 3.11
N TYR A 37 11.27 -4.52 2.46
CA TYR A 37 11.41 -4.54 1.01
C TYR A 37 12.87 -4.84 0.68
N LEU A 38 13.08 -5.76 -0.26
CA LEU A 38 14.37 -5.99 -0.91
C LEU A 38 14.12 -6.15 -2.42
N ASP A 39 15.17 -6.09 -3.23
CA ASP A 39 15.05 -6.27 -4.68
C ASP A 39 14.99 -7.75 -5.07
N GLY A 40 14.17 -8.05 -6.08
CA GLY A 40 14.11 -9.38 -6.70
C GLY A 40 13.72 -10.50 -5.72
N GLU A 41 14.40 -11.64 -5.81
CA GLU A 41 14.09 -12.84 -5.01
C GLU A 41 14.26 -12.61 -3.50
N LEU A 42 15.14 -11.67 -3.10
CA LEU A 42 15.36 -11.35 -1.70
C LEU A 42 14.10 -10.78 -1.06
N ASN A 43 13.24 -10.09 -1.84
CA ASN A 43 11.95 -9.60 -1.36
C ASN A 43 11.04 -10.76 -0.93
N VAL A 44 11.00 -11.81 -1.75
CA VAL A 44 10.18 -13.00 -1.48
C VAL A 44 10.70 -13.69 -0.22
N ARG A 45 12.03 -13.86 -0.11
CA ARG A 45 12.66 -14.52 1.04
C ARG A 45 12.43 -13.75 2.34
N VAL A 46 12.56 -12.42 2.33
CA VAL A 46 12.34 -11.61 3.54
C VAL A 46 10.85 -11.56 3.91
N SER A 47 9.93 -11.55 2.94
CA SER A 47 8.49 -11.68 3.18
C SER A 47 8.13 -13.02 3.81
N LEU A 48 8.71 -14.13 3.33
CA LEU A 48 8.52 -15.45 3.93
C LEU A 48 9.07 -15.53 5.36
N ALA A 49 10.24 -14.93 5.62
CA ALA A 49 10.79 -14.84 6.97
C ALA A 49 9.87 -14.06 7.92
N CYS A 50 9.33 -12.93 7.47
CA CYS A 50 8.35 -12.15 8.23
C CYS A 50 7.07 -12.95 8.49
N ASP A 51 6.53 -13.64 7.48
CA ASP A 51 5.36 -14.51 7.62
C ASP A 51 5.58 -15.63 8.66
N ALA A 52 6.75 -16.27 8.60
CA ALA A 52 7.14 -17.33 9.52
C ALA A 52 7.25 -16.84 10.97
N ILE A 53 7.72 -15.61 11.18
CA ILE A 53 7.76 -14.95 12.50
C ILE A 53 6.34 -14.59 12.95
N CYS A 54 5.58 -13.84 12.14
CA CYS A 54 4.23 -13.39 12.47
C CYS A 54 3.30 -14.56 12.83
N SER A 55 3.33 -15.64 12.05
CA SER A 55 2.52 -16.84 12.30
C SER A 55 2.79 -17.54 13.63
N ARG A 56 4.00 -17.37 14.18
CA ARG A 56 4.44 -18.03 15.42
C ARG A 56 4.25 -17.16 16.66
N ILE A 57 4.28 -15.83 16.51
CA ILE A 57 4.18 -14.89 17.64
C ILE A 57 2.76 -14.32 17.80
N ALA A 58 2.01 -14.21 16.70
CA ALA A 58 0.66 -13.68 16.72
C ALA A 58 -0.32 -14.85 16.63
N THR A 59 -0.67 -15.38 17.80
CA THR A 59 -1.71 -16.41 17.98
C THR A 59 -2.87 -15.84 18.78
N LYS A 60 -4.05 -16.45 18.68
CA LYS A 60 -5.24 -16.01 19.42
C LYS A 60 -4.92 -15.88 20.92
N GLY A 61 -5.21 -14.72 21.51
CA GLY A 61 -4.92 -14.42 22.92
C GLY A 61 -3.50 -13.91 23.22
N SER A 62 -2.60 -13.82 22.23
CA SER A 62 -1.23 -13.31 22.42
C SER A 62 -1.13 -11.82 22.78
N GLY A 63 -2.22 -11.05 22.64
CA GLY A 63 -2.17 -9.58 22.78
C GLY A 63 -1.40 -8.89 21.65
N VAL A 64 -1.04 -9.61 20.58
CA VAL A 64 -0.32 -9.08 19.43
C VAL A 64 -1.29 -8.57 18.37
N THR A 65 -1.07 -7.34 17.93
CA THR A 65 -1.64 -6.77 16.71
C THR A 65 -0.59 -6.78 15.61
N LEU A 66 -0.95 -7.20 14.40
CA LEU A 66 -0.07 -7.09 13.25
C LEU A 66 -0.35 -5.83 12.43
N ALA A 67 0.68 -5.20 11.90
CA ALA A 67 0.58 -4.02 11.06
C ALA A 67 1.32 -4.18 9.72
N PHE A 68 0.65 -3.83 8.63
CA PHE A 68 1.17 -3.92 7.27
C PHE A 68 0.80 -2.67 6.47
N VAL A 69 1.70 -2.25 5.59
CA VAL A 69 1.35 -1.32 4.49
C VAL A 69 1.30 -2.11 3.20
N GLN A 70 0.13 -2.10 2.56
CA GLN A 70 -0.12 -2.78 1.31
C GLN A 70 0.10 -1.84 0.12
N THR A 71 0.26 -2.45 -1.05
CA THR A 71 0.47 -1.76 -2.33
C THR A 71 -0.83 -1.75 -3.13
N PRO A 72 -1.12 -0.71 -3.93
CA PRO A 72 -2.25 -0.73 -4.84
C PRO A 72 -1.98 -1.63 -6.05
N SER A 73 -0.72 -2.06 -6.23
CA SER A 73 -0.28 -2.94 -7.31
C SER A 73 -0.56 -4.43 -7.06
N GLN A 74 -1.77 -4.75 -6.61
CA GLN A 74 -2.28 -6.09 -6.33
C GLN A 74 -3.73 -6.20 -6.83
N ALA A 75 -4.26 -7.43 -6.88
CA ALA A 75 -5.68 -7.62 -7.15
C ALA A 75 -6.51 -7.43 -5.87
N PHE A 76 -7.61 -6.69 -5.97
CA PHE A 76 -8.51 -6.42 -4.85
C PHE A 76 -9.97 -6.56 -5.26
N VAL A 77 -10.82 -6.89 -4.29
CA VAL A 77 -12.28 -6.72 -4.42
C VAL A 77 -12.62 -5.25 -4.21
N LEU A 78 -13.37 -4.67 -5.14
CA LEU A 78 -13.76 -3.27 -5.10
C LEU A 78 -15.09 -3.10 -4.36
N PRO A 79 -15.22 -2.06 -3.51
CA PRO A 79 -16.51 -1.60 -3.02
C PRO A 79 -17.35 -1.06 -4.19
N GLN A 80 -18.68 -1.19 -4.11
CA GLN A 80 -19.59 -0.73 -5.18
C GLN A 80 -19.33 0.73 -5.57
N ALA A 81 -19.17 1.63 -4.60
CA ALA A 81 -18.90 3.04 -4.86
C ALA A 81 -17.59 3.30 -5.65
N ALA A 82 -16.60 2.39 -5.56
CA ALA A 82 -15.39 2.49 -6.36
C ALA A 82 -15.62 2.02 -7.81
N VAL A 83 -16.46 1.00 -8.00
CA VAL A 83 -16.89 0.50 -9.31
C VAL A 83 -17.69 1.58 -10.04
N ASP A 84 -18.69 2.17 -9.38
CA ASP A 84 -19.52 3.23 -9.96
C ASP A 84 -18.67 4.43 -10.40
N ALA A 85 -17.71 4.83 -9.56
CA ALA A 85 -16.77 5.90 -9.88
C ALA A 85 -15.85 5.54 -11.06
N ALA A 86 -15.34 4.30 -11.11
CA ALA A 86 -14.52 3.83 -12.22
C ALA A 86 -15.31 3.76 -13.53
N ASP A 87 -16.54 3.26 -13.50
CA ASP A 87 -17.38 3.18 -14.69
C ASP A 87 -17.74 4.56 -15.22
N ALA A 88 -18.09 5.51 -14.35
CA ALA A 88 -18.32 6.90 -14.73
C ALA A 88 -17.05 7.56 -15.31
N ALA A 89 -15.88 7.30 -14.72
CA ALA A 89 -14.60 7.80 -15.23
C ALA A 89 -14.23 7.17 -16.59
N TYR A 90 -14.61 5.92 -16.84
CA TYR A 90 -14.36 5.26 -18.12
C TYR A 90 -15.27 5.78 -19.23
N THR A 91 -16.58 5.87 -18.97
CA THR A 91 -17.57 6.31 -19.97
C THR A 91 -17.45 7.78 -20.33
N SER A 92 -16.81 8.60 -19.49
CA SER A 92 -16.49 9.99 -19.79
C SER A 92 -15.10 10.19 -20.42
N SER A 93 -14.27 9.14 -20.51
CA SER A 93 -12.91 9.24 -21.01
C SER A 93 -12.82 9.01 -22.51
N TYR A 94 -12.00 9.80 -23.20
CA TYR A 94 -11.64 9.55 -24.60
C TYR A 94 -10.86 8.22 -24.78
N LEU A 95 -10.26 7.70 -23.71
CA LEU A 95 -9.49 6.45 -23.74
C LEU A 95 -10.36 5.24 -24.10
N GLN A 96 -11.67 5.29 -23.85
CA GLN A 96 -12.59 4.22 -24.24
C GLN A 96 -12.64 4.05 -25.78
N TYR A 97 -12.53 5.15 -26.53
CA TYR A 97 -12.52 5.13 -27.99
C TYR A 97 -11.16 4.71 -28.56
N LEU A 98 -10.11 4.73 -27.73
CA LEU A 98 -8.77 4.24 -28.06
C LEU A 98 -8.57 2.75 -27.70
N GLY A 99 -9.63 2.05 -27.27
CA GLY A 99 -9.59 0.62 -26.97
C GLY A 99 -8.90 0.25 -25.66
N TYR A 100 -8.73 1.20 -24.73
CA TYR A 100 -8.17 0.89 -23.41
C TYR A 100 -9.15 0.07 -22.56
N GLU A 101 -8.64 -0.88 -21.77
CA GLU A 101 -9.47 -1.74 -20.92
C GLU A 101 -10.03 -0.99 -19.69
N ARG A 102 -11.29 -1.31 -19.34
CA ARG A 102 -11.92 -0.88 -18.08
C ARG A 102 -11.13 -1.34 -16.86
N ASN A 103 -11.18 -0.53 -15.80
CA ASN A 103 -10.50 -0.78 -14.55
C ASN A 103 -11.13 -1.90 -13.71
N ALA A 104 -12.45 -1.84 -13.53
CA ALA A 104 -13.23 -2.88 -12.89
C ALA A 104 -13.52 -4.00 -13.91
N ARG A 105 -13.31 -5.25 -13.50
CA ARG A 105 -13.71 -6.41 -14.29
C ARG A 105 -15.23 -6.61 -14.19
N PRO A 106 -15.85 -7.35 -15.14
CA PRO A 106 -17.25 -7.73 -15.03
C PRO A 106 -17.56 -8.35 -13.66
N ALA A 107 -18.78 -8.10 -13.18
CA ALA A 107 -19.28 -8.65 -11.92
C ALA A 107 -19.11 -10.17 -11.88
N VAL A 108 -18.59 -10.66 -10.76
CA VAL A 108 -18.45 -12.09 -10.46
C VAL A 108 -19.60 -12.48 -9.55
N LYS A 109 -20.40 -13.46 -9.98
CA LYS A 109 -21.44 -14.07 -9.14
C LYS A 109 -20.79 -14.85 -7.99
N THR A 110 -21.25 -14.64 -6.76
CA THR A 110 -20.72 -15.40 -5.62
C THR A 110 -21.44 -16.74 -5.50
N ALA A 111 -20.86 -17.67 -4.74
CA ALA A 111 -21.53 -18.92 -4.41
C ALA A 111 -22.81 -18.69 -3.57
N GLU A 112 -22.87 -17.60 -2.81
CA GLU A 112 -24.06 -17.18 -2.06
C GLU A 112 -25.07 -16.38 -2.92
N GLY A 113 -24.76 -16.09 -4.18
CA GLY A 113 -25.62 -15.32 -5.10
C GLY A 113 -25.29 -13.84 -5.15
N GLU A 114 -26.23 -13.01 -4.71
CA GLU A 114 -26.17 -11.54 -4.72
C GLU A 114 -25.76 -10.98 -3.34
N PRO A 115 -25.07 -9.82 -3.27
CA PRO A 115 -24.67 -8.97 -4.40
C PRO A 115 -23.42 -9.49 -5.12
N PRO A 116 -23.24 -9.19 -6.42
CA PRO A 116 -22.03 -9.55 -7.15
C PRO A 116 -20.81 -8.88 -6.53
N ARG A 117 -19.65 -9.45 -6.81
CA ARG A 117 -18.36 -8.88 -6.42
C ARG A 117 -17.62 -8.40 -7.66
N TYR A 118 -16.95 -7.27 -7.50
CA TYR A 118 -16.14 -6.67 -8.56
C TYR A 118 -14.69 -6.79 -8.19
N VAL A 119 -13.86 -7.18 -9.15
CA VAL A 119 -12.43 -7.35 -8.95
C VAL A 119 -11.69 -6.38 -9.83
N HIS A 120 -10.69 -5.73 -9.25
CA HIS A 120 -9.71 -4.92 -9.96
C HIS A 120 -8.41 -5.70 -10.13
N ASN A 121 -7.82 -5.66 -11.33
CA ASN A 121 -6.47 -6.16 -11.57
C ASN A 121 -5.46 -5.00 -11.54
N GLY A 122 -4.86 -4.80 -10.36
CA GLY A 122 -3.85 -3.76 -10.13
C GLY A 122 -2.41 -4.18 -10.38
N TYR A 123 -2.14 -5.42 -10.82
CA TYR A 123 -0.77 -5.87 -11.04
C TYR A 123 -0.06 -5.00 -12.08
N VAL A 124 1.14 -4.55 -11.71
CA VAL A 124 1.99 -3.71 -12.57
C VAL A 124 3.18 -4.52 -13.04
N VAL A 125 3.29 -4.76 -14.35
CA VAL A 125 4.32 -5.64 -14.94
C VAL A 125 5.74 -5.19 -14.60
N VAL A 126 5.99 -3.87 -14.55
CA VAL A 126 7.33 -3.34 -14.25
C VAL A 126 7.79 -3.65 -12.81
N GLN A 127 6.88 -3.97 -11.89
CA GLN A 127 7.25 -4.42 -10.54
C GLN A 127 7.78 -5.86 -10.52
N GLY A 128 7.42 -6.67 -11.53
CA GLY A 128 7.88 -8.03 -11.69
C GLY A 128 7.22 -9.06 -10.76
N PRO A 129 7.41 -10.36 -11.06
CA PRO A 129 6.72 -11.46 -10.35
C PRO A 129 7.17 -11.60 -8.89
N ASN A 130 8.43 -11.32 -8.58
CA ASN A 130 8.94 -11.40 -7.20
C ASN A 130 8.28 -10.38 -6.27
N TYR A 131 8.07 -9.14 -6.74
CA TYR A 131 7.32 -8.14 -5.97
C TYR A 131 5.86 -8.55 -5.79
N ALA A 132 5.23 -9.03 -6.87
CA ALA A 132 3.85 -9.52 -6.82
C ALA A 132 3.68 -10.64 -5.78
N LEU A 133 4.59 -11.62 -5.76
CA LEU A 133 4.58 -12.73 -4.81
C LEU A 133 4.86 -12.28 -3.38
N ALA A 134 5.88 -11.44 -3.15
CA ALA A 134 6.23 -10.94 -1.82
C ALA A 134 5.05 -10.18 -1.17
N LYS A 135 4.36 -9.33 -1.95
CA LYS A 135 3.19 -8.61 -1.47
C LYS A 135 1.96 -9.51 -1.31
N ALA A 136 1.79 -10.53 -2.15
CA ALA A 136 0.73 -11.54 -1.96
C ALA A 136 0.92 -12.33 -0.65
N ILE A 137 2.15 -12.68 -0.27
CA ILE A 137 2.46 -13.34 1.02
C ILE A 137 2.01 -12.46 2.20
N ASN A 138 2.44 -11.19 2.21
CA ASN A 138 2.06 -10.23 3.25
C ASN A 138 0.54 -10.10 3.36
N LEU A 139 -0.12 -10.04 2.21
CA LEU A 139 -1.56 -9.93 2.13
C LEU A 139 -2.24 -11.17 2.73
N TRP A 140 -1.88 -12.38 2.29
CA TRP A 140 -2.51 -13.59 2.79
C TRP A 140 -2.31 -13.78 4.30
N ARG A 141 -1.15 -13.39 4.84
CA ARG A 141 -0.94 -13.34 6.30
C ARG A 141 -2.00 -12.48 6.99
N THR A 142 -2.27 -11.28 6.48
CA THR A 142 -3.27 -10.39 7.11
C THR A 142 -4.67 -10.99 7.09
N VAL A 143 -5.07 -11.61 5.96
CA VAL A 143 -6.37 -12.28 5.84
C VAL A 143 -6.49 -13.43 6.84
N LEU A 144 -5.47 -14.29 6.92
CA LEU A 144 -5.47 -15.44 7.83
C LEU A 144 -5.45 -14.99 9.30
N ALA A 145 -4.55 -14.07 9.65
CA ALA A 145 -4.41 -13.58 11.02
C ALA A 145 -5.73 -12.97 11.53
N ARG A 146 -6.40 -12.16 10.72
CA ARG A 146 -7.66 -11.55 11.13
C ARG A 146 -8.83 -12.53 11.12
N ASN A 147 -9.10 -13.16 9.98
CA ASN A 147 -10.36 -13.86 9.75
C ASN A 147 -10.36 -15.30 10.29
N ARG A 148 -9.20 -15.96 10.28
CA ARG A 148 -9.06 -17.33 10.83
C ARG A 148 -8.60 -17.29 12.29
N ASP A 149 -7.57 -16.50 12.59
CA ASP A 149 -6.93 -16.53 13.92
C ASP A 149 -7.55 -15.53 14.92
N GLY A 150 -8.47 -14.67 14.47
CA GLY A 150 -9.18 -13.73 15.32
C GLY A 150 -8.28 -12.64 15.92
N LEU A 151 -7.27 -12.19 15.17
CA LEU A 151 -6.33 -11.15 15.58
C LEU A 151 -6.73 -9.79 15.04
N ARG A 152 -6.38 -8.74 15.78
CA ARG A 152 -6.41 -7.38 15.23
C ARG A 152 -5.29 -7.22 14.21
N VAL A 153 -5.63 -6.70 13.04
CA VAL A 153 -4.67 -6.50 11.95
C VAL A 153 -4.91 -5.15 11.28
N SER A 154 -3.98 -4.22 11.44
CA SER A 154 -3.96 -2.99 10.67
C SER A 154 -3.29 -3.25 9.32
N THR A 155 -4.04 -3.07 8.24
CA THR A 155 -3.51 -3.32 6.89
C THR A 155 -4.13 -2.35 5.90
N ASN A 156 -3.36 -1.34 5.52
CA ASN A 156 -3.86 -0.24 4.70
C ASN A 156 -3.15 -0.20 3.35
N VAL A 157 -3.93 -0.06 2.28
CA VAL A 157 -3.40 0.13 0.91
C VAL A 157 -2.92 1.58 0.80
N ALA A 158 -1.61 1.77 0.66
CA ALA A 158 -0.99 3.06 0.43
C ALA A 158 -1.03 3.44 -1.06
N PRO A 159 -0.91 4.73 -1.41
CA PRO A 159 -0.88 5.15 -2.80
C PRO A 159 0.55 5.03 -3.37
N ALA A 160 0.69 5.33 -4.66
CA ALA A 160 2.01 5.55 -5.22
C ALA A 160 2.70 6.76 -4.55
N CYS A 161 4.00 6.61 -4.28
CA CYS A 161 4.74 7.56 -3.48
C CYS A 161 6.06 7.99 -4.14
N ARG A 162 6.37 9.28 -4.07
CA ARG A 162 7.65 9.87 -4.51
C ARG A 162 8.70 9.71 -3.42
N THR A 163 9.24 8.51 -3.25
CA THR A 163 10.35 8.28 -2.31
C THR A 163 11.71 8.59 -2.94
N ALA A 164 12.72 8.90 -2.13
CA ALA A 164 14.07 9.11 -2.63
C ALA A 164 14.65 7.85 -3.31
N SER A 165 14.38 6.66 -2.74
CA SER A 165 14.80 5.37 -3.30
C SER A 165 14.16 5.06 -4.67
N MET A 166 12.89 5.44 -4.86
CA MET A 166 12.19 5.27 -6.14
C MET A 166 12.66 6.26 -7.22
N GLN A 167 13.10 7.46 -6.81
CA GLN A 167 13.50 8.53 -7.73
C GLN A 167 14.99 8.55 -8.05
N HIS A 168 15.85 7.94 -7.22
CA HIS A 168 17.30 8.04 -7.37
C HIS A 168 18.06 6.71 -7.16
N GLY A 169 17.38 5.62 -6.75
CA GLY A 169 18.05 4.41 -6.25
C GLY A 169 18.09 3.19 -7.19
N ASN A 170 17.59 3.27 -8.42
CA ASN A 170 17.49 2.12 -9.34
C ASN A 170 17.75 2.53 -10.80
N LYS A 171 18.25 1.61 -11.65
CA LYS A 171 18.40 1.78 -13.11
C LYS A 171 17.15 2.33 -13.82
N ASN A 172 15.96 2.11 -13.27
CA ASN A 172 14.69 2.59 -13.84
C ASN A 172 14.18 3.89 -13.20
N ALA A 173 14.95 4.53 -12.32
CA ALA A 173 14.51 5.66 -11.49
C ALA A 173 13.96 6.84 -12.31
N ARG A 174 14.58 7.15 -13.46
CA ARG A 174 14.10 8.21 -14.36
C ARG A 174 12.71 7.92 -14.92
N LEU A 175 12.46 6.68 -15.36
CA LEU A 175 11.16 6.25 -15.89
C LEU A 175 10.09 6.22 -14.78
N VAL A 176 10.47 5.73 -13.60
CA VAL A 176 9.59 5.68 -12.43
C VAL A 176 9.21 7.10 -11.99
N SER A 177 10.16 8.02 -11.91
CA SER A 177 9.91 9.43 -11.58
C SER A 177 8.98 10.09 -12.59
N ALA A 178 9.22 9.87 -13.89
CA ALA A 178 8.34 10.36 -14.94
C ALA A 178 6.93 9.78 -14.76
N ALA A 179 6.79 8.47 -14.58
CA ALA A 179 5.49 7.85 -14.35
C ALA A 179 4.75 8.47 -13.16
N LEU A 180 5.41 8.61 -11.99
CA LEU A 180 4.83 9.27 -10.81
C LEU A 180 4.44 10.73 -11.07
N SER A 181 5.17 11.42 -11.94
CA SER A 181 4.87 12.79 -12.35
C SER A 181 3.72 12.86 -13.35
N GLY A 182 3.50 11.86 -14.19
CA GLY A 182 2.40 11.82 -15.15
C GLY A 182 1.09 11.23 -14.62
N MET A 183 1.10 10.57 -13.46
CA MET A 183 -0.09 9.95 -12.87
C MET A 183 -1.27 10.92 -12.73
N GLY A 184 -1.02 12.15 -12.27
CA GLY A 184 -2.06 13.17 -12.06
C GLY A 184 -2.75 13.66 -13.33
N ASN A 185 -2.23 13.34 -14.52
CA ASN A 185 -2.89 13.65 -15.78
C ASN A 185 -4.10 12.74 -16.06
N PHE A 186 -4.29 11.68 -15.25
CA PHE A 186 -5.36 10.70 -15.42
C PHE A 186 -6.19 10.63 -14.14
N ALA A 187 -7.16 11.54 -14.01
CA ALA A 187 -8.03 11.57 -12.84
C ALA A 187 -8.71 10.20 -12.59
N PRO A 188 -8.80 9.75 -11.33
CA PRO A 188 -8.41 10.39 -10.07
C PRO A 188 -7.02 9.97 -9.56
N MET A 189 -6.12 9.49 -10.43
CA MET A 189 -4.81 8.98 -10.01
C MET A 189 -3.94 10.08 -9.41
N LEU A 190 -3.34 9.80 -8.26
CA LEU A 190 -2.42 10.71 -7.58
C LEU A 190 -1.21 9.95 -7.03
N ALA A 191 -0.03 10.53 -7.23
CA ALA A 191 1.17 10.18 -6.49
C ALA A 191 1.40 11.22 -5.39
N PHE A 192 1.73 10.75 -4.19
CA PHE A 192 1.92 11.58 -3.00
C PHE A 192 3.39 11.63 -2.58
N ASP A 193 3.74 12.61 -1.77
CA ASP A 193 5.06 12.71 -1.19
C ASP A 193 5.20 11.77 0.01
N ALA A 194 6.42 11.29 0.28
CA ALA A 194 6.68 10.28 1.29
C ALA A 194 6.24 10.69 2.70
N GLN A 195 6.41 11.97 3.04
CA GLN A 195 5.98 12.50 4.33
C GLN A 195 4.45 12.42 4.49
N THR A 196 3.70 12.78 3.45
CA THR A 196 2.23 12.72 3.45
C THR A 196 1.74 11.28 3.60
N VAL A 197 2.31 10.35 2.83
CA VAL A 197 1.95 8.93 2.94
C VAL A 197 2.32 8.37 4.31
N SER A 198 3.50 8.70 4.83
CA SER A 198 3.93 8.25 6.15
C SER A 198 3.01 8.76 7.27
N ALA A 199 2.65 10.04 7.24
CA ALA A 199 1.74 10.62 8.23
C ALA A 199 0.35 9.96 8.17
N LEU A 200 -0.19 9.75 6.97
CA LEU A 200 -1.49 9.11 6.79
C LEU A 200 -1.48 7.64 7.18
N MET A 201 -0.45 6.87 6.79
CA MET A 201 -0.33 5.45 7.20
C MET A 201 -0.17 5.31 8.71
N ALA A 202 0.55 6.22 9.36
CA ALA A 202 0.65 6.25 10.82
C ALA A 202 -0.70 6.59 11.47
N ALA A 203 -1.42 7.59 10.96
CA ALA A 203 -2.75 7.94 11.48
C ALA A 203 -3.75 6.79 11.32
N MET A 204 -3.74 6.09 10.18
CA MET A 204 -4.57 4.91 9.93
C MET A 204 -4.18 3.74 10.83
N LEU A 205 -2.89 3.52 11.10
CA LEU A 205 -2.45 2.54 12.08
C LEU A 205 -3.00 2.87 13.46
N VAL A 206 -2.86 4.12 13.92
CA VAL A 206 -3.42 4.54 15.21
C VAL A 206 -4.94 4.35 15.25
N HIS A 207 -5.65 4.68 14.17
CA HIS A 207 -7.08 4.45 14.05
C HIS A 207 -7.40 2.96 14.20
N ASP A 208 -6.76 2.09 13.43
CA ASP A 208 -7.01 0.64 13.43
C ASP A 208 -6.74 -0.01 14.80
N VAL A 209 -5.69 0.42 15.51
CA VAL A 209 -5.35 -0.18 16.81
C VAL A 209 -6.22 0.34 17.95
N ARG A 210 -6.74 1.57 17.85
CA ARG A 210 -7.50 2.25 18.92
C ARG A 210 -9.01 2.18 18.75
N ASN A 211 -9.52 2.04 17.52
CA ASN A 211 -10.95 2.06 17.24
C ASN A 211 -11.56 0.65 17.31
N PRO A 212 -12.46 0.36 18.27
CA PRO A 212 -13.12 -0.95 18.35
C PRO A 212 -14.03 -1.24 17.15
N HIS A 213 -14.44 -0.21 16.39
CA HIS A 213 -15.28 -0.35 15.20
C HIS A 213 -14.48 -0.36 13.90
N ALA A 214 -13.15 -0.29 13.95
CA ALA A 214 -12.34 -0.37 12.73
C ALA A 214 -12.42 -1.78 12.13
N PRO A 215 -12.42 -1.90 10.79
CA PRO A 215 -12.26 -3.18 10.09
C PRO A 215 -11.08 -4.01 10.60
N ALA A 216 -10.01 -3.38 11.11
CA ALA A 216 -8.89 -4.08 11.72
C ALA A 216 -9.27 -4.96 12.92
N ASN A 217 -10.33 -4.62 13.67
CA ASN A 217 -10.82 -5.40 14.80
C ASN A 217 -11.54 -6.66 14.29
N PRO A 218 -11.13 -7.89 14.66
CA PRO A 218 -11.74 -9.13 14.17
C PRO A 218 -13.21 -9.31 14.60
N GLU A 219 -13.64 -8.63 15.66
CA GLU A 219 -15.04 -8.63 16.12
C GLU A 219 -15.98 -7.83 15.21
N VAL A 220 -15.43 -6.94 14.36
CA VAL A 220 -16.22 -6.22 13.36
C VAL A 220 -16.48 -7.15 12.18
N PRO A 221 -17.73 -7.51 11.90
CA PRO A 221 -18.04 -8.40 10.78
C PRO A 221 -17.72 -7.71 9.45
N LEU A 222 -17.12 -8.46 8.52
CA LEU A 222 -16.91 -8.04 7.15
C LEU A 222 -17.84 -8.85 6.25
N SER A 223 -18.42 -8.22 5.23
CA SER A 223 -19.22 -8.93 4.24
C SER A 223 -18.38 -9.88 3.40
N HIS A 224 -17.09 -9.60 3.23
CA HIS A 224 -16.11 -10.49 2.61
C HIS A 224 -14.71 -10.25 3.21
N PRO A 225 -13.84 -11.26 3.39
CA PRO A 225 -12.49 -11.07 3.95
C PRO A 225 -11.64 -10.01 3.25
N TRP A 226 -11.82 -9.84 1.93
CA TRP A 226 -11.16 -8.81 1.13
C TRP A 226 -11.58 -7.37 1.43
N ASP A 227 -12.72 -7.15 2.07
CA ASP A 227 -13.20 -5.81 2.43
C ASP A 227 -12.26 -5.15 3.46
N LEU A 228 -11.47 -5.97 4.17
CA LEU A 228 -10.39 -5.53 5.07
C LEU A 228 -9.45 -4.51 4.42
N PHE A 229 -9.17 -4.67 3.13
CA PHE A 229 -8.22 -3.82 2.42
C PHE A 229 -8.89 -2.63 1.75
N SER A 230 -10.13 -2.81 1.28
CA SER A 230 -10.74 -1.88 0.34
C SER A 230 -11.61 -0.81 1.00
N CYS A 231 -12.20 -1.09 2.16
CA CYS A 231 -13.05 -0.14 2.88
C CYS A 231 -12.29 1.13 3.34
N GLN A 232 -11.04 0.98 3.75
CA GLN A 232 -10.20 2.08 4.26
C GLN A 232 -9.05 2.44 3.31
N ALA A 233 -9.02 1.92 2.08
CA ALA A 233 -7.87 2.07 1.20
C ALA A 233 -7.55 3.54 0.86
N PHE A 234 -6.32 3.98 1.16
CA PHE A 234 -5.74 5.22 0.63
C PHE A 234 -5.00 4.93 -0.69
N HIS A 235 -5.72 4.41 -1.67
CA HIS A 235 -5.16 3.80 -2.88
C HIS A 235 -4.71 4.79 -3.98
N GLY A 236 -4.80 6.11 -3.73
CA GLY A 236 -4.35 7.15 -4.66
C GLY A 236 -5.09 7.15 -6.01
N GLY A 237 -6.37 6.77 -6.01
CA GLY A 237 -7.22 6.76 -7.21
C GLY A 237 -7.26 5.42 -7.97
N SER A 238 -6.36 4.47 -7.71
CA SER A 238 -6.28 3.20 -8.47
C SER A 238 -7.58 2.38 -8.52
N PHE A 239 -8.39 2.37 -7.46
CA PHE A 239 -9.66 1.64 -7.46
C PHE A 239 -10.78 2.37 -8.21
N ARG A 240 -10.62 3.68 -8.45
CA ARG A 240 -11.64 4.57 -9.00
C ARG A 240 -11.32 5.11 -10.38
N VAL A 241 -10.12 4.88 -10.90
CA VAL A 241 -9.76 5.26 -12.27
C VAL A 241 -10.57 4.45 -13.27
N GLY A 242 -10.93 5.03 -14.41
CA GLY A 242 -11.78 4.34 -15.39
C GLY A 242 -11.03 3.28 -16.21
N VAL A 243 -9.75 3.53 -16.48
CA VAL A 243 -8.88 2.61 -17.22
C VAL A 243 -7.92 1.91 -16.29
N LYS A 244 -7.66 0.63 -16.55
CA LYS A 244 -6.74 -0.19 -15.76
C LYS A 244 -5.35 0.47 -15.60
N PRO A 245 -4.78 0.58 -14.39
CA PRO A 245 -3.49 1.23 -14.14
C PRO A 245 -2.33 0.63 -14.95
N GLN A 246 -2.34 -0.68 -15.19
CA GLN A 246 -1.34 -1.31 -16.05
C GLN A 246 -1.38 -0.77 -17.48
N ALA A 247 -2.57 -0.51 -18.04
CA ALA A 247 -2.70 0.08 -19.37
C ALA A 247 -2.26 1.55 -19.37
N LEU A 248 -2.52 2.28 -18.27
CA LEU A 248 -2.08 3.67 -18.10
C LEU A 248 -0.57 3.80 -17.84
N SER A 249 0.12 2.75 -17.39
CA SER A 249 1.53 2.82 -16.99
C SER A 249 2.46 3.46 -18.04
N ARG A 250 2.22 3.19 -19.33
CA ARG A 250 2.97 3.81 -20.43
C ARG A 250 2.63 5.28 -20.61
N LEU A 251 1.35 5.63 -20.50
CA LEU A 251 0.87 7.01 -20.59
C LEU A 251 1.35 7.87 -19.42
N PHE A 252 1.45 7.30 -18.21
CA PHE A 252 2.06 7.97 -17.06
C PHE A 252 3.50 8.37 -17.37
N GLY A 253 4.31 7.45 -17.90
CA GLY A 253 5.69 7.75 -18.28
C GLY A 253 5.78 8.83 -19.36
N LEU A 254 5.03 8.67 -20.45
CA LEU A 254 5.02 9.60 -21.58
C LEU A 254 4.59 11.01 -21.17
N THR A 255 3.43 11.12 -20.53
CA THR A 255 2.91 12.42 -20.08
C THR A 255 3.75 13.00 -18.95
N GLY A 256 4.40 12.17 -18.12
CA GLY A 256 5.31 12.67 -17.10
C GLY A 256 6.58 13.33 -17.64
N PHE A 257 7.07 12.88 -18.80
CA PHE A 257 8.19 13.52 -19.49
C PHE A 257 7.79 14.83 -20.19
N VAL A 258 6.59 14.87 -20.77
CA VAL A 258 6.14 15.99 -21.62
C VAL A 258 5.35 17.04 -20.84
N TRP A 259 4.51 16.60 -19.91
CA TRP A 259 3.53 17.39 -19.17
C TRP A 259 3.38 16.89 -17.72
N PRO A 260 4.40 17.06 -16.86
CA PRO A 260 4.33 16.60 -15.47
C PRO A 260 3.13 17.24 -14.75
N SER A 261 2.29 16.40 -14.16
CA SER A 261 1.10 16.82 -13.43
C SER A 261 1.48 17.56 -12.14
N ASN A 262 0.93 18.75 -11.96
CA ASN A 262 0.93 19.55 -10.74
C ASN A 262 -0.55 19.73 -10.33
N PRO A 263 -0.93 19.68 -9.05
CA PRO A 263 -0.12 20.05 -7.90
C PRO A 263 0.52 18.86 -7.17
N ARG A 264 1.72 19.10 -6.66
CA ARG A 264 2.21 18.41 -5.46
C ARG A 264 1.19 18.68 -4.35
N PRO A 265 0.63 17.69 -3.65
CA PRO A 265 0.01 17.94 -2.35
C PRO A 265 1.11 18.29 -1.34
N THR A 266 1.80 19.41 -1.55
CA THR A 266 2.70 20.03 -0.58
C THR A 266 1.86 20.79 0.42
N LEU A 267 2.03 20.45 1.70
CA LEU A 267 1.76 21.40 2.77
C LEU A 267 2.46 22.73 2.41
N LYS A 268 1.76 23.84 2.66
CA LYS A 268 2.10 25.20 2.26
C LYS A 268 3.38 25.77 2.93
N SER A 269 4.42 24.97 3.18
CA SER A 269 5.65 25.42 3.87
C SER A 269 6.82 25.75 2.95
N ASP A 270 6.82 25.31 1.68
CA ASP A 270 8.01 25.47 0.82
C ASP A 270 8.00 26.77 -0.02
N ALA A 271 7.11 27.72 0.30
CA ALA A 271 7.00 29.00 -0.41
C ALA A 271 7.74 30.17 0.27
N THR A 272 8.52 29.96 1.33
CA THR A 272 9.20 31.06 2.05
C THR A 272 10.65 30.77 2.44
N HIS A 273 11.44 30.19 1.55
CA HIS A 273 12.91 30.29 1.64
C HIS A 273 13.55 30.55 0.27
N SER A 274 13.14 31.65 -0.37
CA SER A 274 13.97 32.30 -1.40
C SER A 274 13.80 33.82 -1.39
N SER A 275 14.25 34.47 -0.32
CA SER A 275 14.88 35.80 -0.42
C SER A 275 15.49 36.13 0.92
N LEU A 276 16.82 36.26 0.93
CA LEU A 276 17.66 37.11 1.79
C LEU A 276 19.08 36.51 1.83
N SER A 277 19.76 36.55 0.68
CA SER A 277 21.20 36.78 0.69
C SER A 277 21.40 38.30 0.61
N SER A 278 21.79 38.94 1.70
CA SER A 278 22.94 39.86 1.74
C SER A 278 23.00 40.65 3.04
N ARG A 279 24.23 40.74 3.59
CA ARG A 279 24.77 41.71 4.55
C ARG A 279 24.49 41.48 6.05
N GLY A 280 25.57 41.31 6.80
CA GLY A 280 25.61 41.53 8.24
C GLY A 280 26.73 40.74 8.93
N SER A 281 27.89 41.36 9.06
CA SER A 281 29.06 40.87 9.78
C SER A 281 28.92 41.06 11.31
N VAL A 282 29.75 40.32 12.05
CA VAL A 282 30.31 40.58 13.39
C VAL A 282 29.66 39.89 14.61
N ALA A 283 30.56 39.22 15.34
CA ALA A 283 30.53 38.64 16.70
C ALA A 283 29.80 37.31 16.90
#